data_AF-A0A2P2LWY1-F1
#
_entry.id   AF-A0A2P2LWY1-F1
#
_cell.length_a   1.000
_cell.length_b   1.000
_cell.length_c   1.000
_cell.angle_alpha   90.00
_cell.angle_beta   90.00
_cell.angle_gamma   90.00
#
_symmetry.space_group_name_H-M   'P 1'
#
loop_
_entity.id
_entity.type
_entity.pdbx_description
1 polymer ?
#
loop_
_entity_poly.entity_id
_entity_poly.type
_entity_poly.pdbx_seq_one_letter_code
_entity_poly.pdbx_strand_id
1 'polypeptide(L)'
;MDPTSRSAVVIDNGTGYTKMGFAGNVEPCFILPTVVAVNESFRNQSSRSSSKANWLAQHSAGVMADLDFFIGDEGIAKSRSSSIYNLSYPIKHGQVDNWDAMERYWQQCIFNYLRCDPEDHYFLLTESPLTAPESREYTGEIMFETFNVPGLYIAVNSVLALAAGYTTSKCEMTGVVVDIGDGATHVVPVADGYVIGSSIKSVPIAGKDVTGFIQQLMRERGENVPLEDSFEVARKVKELYCYTCSDIVKEFNKNDKEPAKYIKQWRGIKPKTGAPYSCDVGYERFLGPEVCSLFHFLV
;
A
#
# COMPACT_ATOMS: atom_id res chain seq x y z
N MET A 1 -10.42 23.25 -21.90
CA MET A 1 -9.06 23.62 -22.38
C MET A 1 -8.46 22.38 -23.04
N ASP A 2 -7.38 22.46 -23.81
CA ASP A 2 -6.77 21.26 -24.40
C ASP A 2 -6.10 20.42 -23.28
N PRO A 3 -6.50 19.15 -23.06
CA PRO A 3 -5.93 18.30 -22.00
C PRO A 3 -4.42 18.10 -22.15
N THR A 4 -3.88 18.25 -23.36
CA THR A 4 -2.43 18.17 -23.62
C THR A 4 -1.65 19.32 -22.98
N SER A 5 -2.31 20.41 -22.60
CA SER A 5 -1.67 21.57 -21.96
C SER A 5 -1.47 21.40 -20.45
N ARG A 6 -2.11 20.40 -19.81
CA ARG A 6 -2.01 20.13 -18.37
C ARG A 6 -1.12 18.93 -18.10
N SER A 7 -0.42 18.96 -16.96
CA SER A 7 0.39 17.82 -16.52
C SER A 7 -0.47 16.59 -16.29
N ALA A 8 -0.03 15.44 -16.80
CA ALA A 8 -0.67 14.17 -16.54
C ALA A 8 -0.64 13.84 -15.04
N VAL A 9 -1.68 13.18 -14.55
CA VAL A 9 -1.74 12.64 -13.19
C VAL A 9 -1.10 11.26 -13.19
N VAL A 10 -0.25 10.98 -12.20
CA VAL A 10 0.40 9.68 -12.01
C VAL A 10 -0.08 9.10 -10.68
N ILE A 11 -0.61 7.88 -10.69
CA ILE A 11 -1.04 7.16 -9.48
C ILE A 11 -0.43 5.74 -9.49
N ASP A 12 0.48 5.51 -8.54
CA ASP A 12 1.04 4.21 -8.21
C ASP A 12 0.17 3.52 -7.15
N ASN A 13 -0.58 2.49 -7.56
CA ASN A 13 -1.56 1.78 -6.73
C ASN A 13 -0.90 0.63 -5.96
N GLY A 14 -0.12 0.96 -4.93
CA GLY A 14 0.54 -0.05 -4.10
C GLY A 14 -0.42 -0.76 -3.13
N THR A 15 -0.12 -2.03 -2.81
CA THR A 15 -0.91 -2.80 -1.82
C THR A 15 -0.92 -2.18 -0.43
N GLY A 16 0.21 -1.63 0.01
CA GLY A 16 0.31 -0.95 1.30
C GLY A 16 0.06 0.56 1.21
N TYR A 17 0.68 1.20 0.22
CA TYR A 17 0.66 2.64 0.04
C TYR A 17 0.45 3.02 -1.42
N THR A 18 -0.46 3.97 -1.65
CA THR A 18 -0.64 4.63 -2.93
C THR A 18 0.22 5.89 -2.97
N LYS A 19 0.94 6.08 -4.08
CA LYS A 19 1.74 7.29 -4.33
C LYS A 19 1.13 8.01 -5.51
N MET A 20 0.91 9.31 -5.40
CA MET A 20 0.25 10.06 -6.47
C MET A 20 0.78 11.47 -6.60
N GLY A 21 0.71 12.03 -7.81
CA GLY A 21 1.14 13.38 -8.10
C GLY A 21 1.00 13.73 -9.57
N PHE A 22 1.64 14.81 -9.98
CA PHE A 22 1.64 15.27 -11.36
C PHE A 22 2.97 14.94 -12.04
N ALA A 23 2.90 14.52 -13.30
CA ALA A 23 4.07 14.27 -14.13
C ALA A 23 4.94 15.53 -14.24
N GLY A 24 6.27 15.33 -14.21
CA GLY A 24 7.26 16.40 -14.18
C GLY A 24 7.80 16.72 -12.78
N ASN A 25 7.11 16.28 -11.72
CA ASN A 25 7.64 16.38 -10.36
C ASN A 25 8.71 15.31 -10.08
N VAL A 26 9.65 15.63 -9.18
CA VAL A 26 10.73 14.73 -8.77
C VAL A 26 10.22 13.64 -7.82
N GLU A 27 9.25 13.98 -6.98
CA GLU A 27 8.67 13.10 -5.96
C GLU A 27 7.13 13.13 -6.07
N PRO A 28 6.42 12.07 -5.61
CA PRO A 28 4.97 12.10 -5.52
C PRO A 28 4.50 13.24 -4.61
N CYS A 29 3.37 13.86 -4.97
CA CYS A 29 2.77 14.90 -4.15
C CYS A 29 2.20 14.34 -2.84
N PHE A 30 1.68 13.12 -2.90
CA PHE A 30 1.06 12.45 -1.76
C PHE A 30 1.45 10.97 -1.72
N ILE A 31 1.63 10.47 -0.50
CA ILE A 31 1.82 9.05 -0.20
C ILE A 31 0.84 8.71 0.92
N LEU A 32 -0.11 7.81 0.66
CA LEU A 32 -1.19 7.48 1.58
C LEU A 32 -1.30 5.97 1.73
N PRO A 33 -1.69 5.45 2.91
CA PRO A 33 -2.08 4.06 3.04
C PRO A 33 -3.22 3.70 2.07
N THR A 34 -3.12 2.56 1.39
CA THR A 34 -4.16 2.07 0.46
C THR A 34 -5.25 1.35 1.25
N VAL A 35 -6.09 2.13 1.91
CA VAL A 35 -7.15 1.62 2.78
C VAL A 35 -8.37 2.53 2.72
N VAL A 36 -9.54 1.91 2.84
CA VAL A 36 -10.84 2.58 2.91
C VAL A 36 -11.53 2.13 4.20
N ALA A 37 -11.85 3.08 5.06
CA ALA A 37 -12.68 2.88 6.24
C ALA A 37 -14.14 3.16 5.87
N VAL A 38 -14.97 2.11 5.87
CA VAL A 38 -16.38 2.20 5.47
C VAL A 38 -17.27 2.05 6.69
N ASN A 39 -18.30 2.90 6.77
CA ASN A 39 -19.35 2.76 7.77
C ASN A 39 -20.39 1.71 7.31
N GLU A 40 -20.34 0.51 7.90
CA GLU A 40 -21.26 -0.58 7.54
C GLU A 40 -22.68 -0.41 8.11
N SER A 41 -22.89 0.53 9.03
CA SER A 41 -24.20 0.80 9.65
C SER A 41 -25.27 1.11 8.60
N PHE A 42 -24.88 1.76 7.50
CA PHE A 42 -25.79 2.16 6.44
C PHE A 42 -25.99 1.08 5.36
N ARG A 43 -25.00 0.20 5.12
CA ARG A 43 -25.15 -0.94 4.19
C ARG A 43 -26.24 -1.92 4.65
N ASN A 44 -26.41 -2.08 5.97
CA ASN A 44 -27.43 -2.96 6.52
C ASN A 44 -28.84 -2.32 6.58
N GLN A 45 -28.97 -1.02 6.38
CA GLN A 45 -30.28 -0.35 6.32
C GLN A 45 -30.89 -0.39 4.92
N SER A 46 -30.07 -0.37 3.86
CA SER A 46 -30.55 -0.52 2.48
C SER A 46 -31.12 -1.91 2.19
N SER A 47 -30.59 -2.96 2.84
CA SER A 47 -31.06 -4.35 2.65
C SER A 47 -32.27 -4.76 3.52
N ARG A 48 -32.64 -4.02 4.58
CA ARG A 48 -33.63 -4.46 5.58
C ARG A 48 -35.03 -3.86 5.44
N SER A 49 -35.27 -3.00 4.45
CA SER A 49 -36.59 -2.36 4.27
C SER A 49 -37.10 -2.58 2.85
N SER A 50 -37.75 -3.73 2.61
CA SER A 50 -38.51 -4.02 1.38
C SER A 50 -39.86 -3.30 1.30
N SER A 51 -40.14 -2.37 2.20
CA SER A 51 -41.35 -1.56 2.20
C SER A 51 -41.18 -0.33 1.29
N LYS A 52 -41.97 -0.29 0.21
CA LYS A 52 -42.12 0.78 -0.81
C LYS A 52 -42.46 2.19 -0.28
N ALA A 53 -42.38 2.43 1.03
CA ALA A 53 -42.98 3.60 1.66
C ALA A 53 -42.04 4.81 1.85
N ASN A 54 -40.74 4.71 1.54
CA ASN A 54 -39.87 5.88 1.75
C ASN A 54 -38.63 5.94 0.84
N TRP A 55 -38.87 6.04 -0.48
CA TRP A 55 -37.79 6.15 -1.49
C TRP A 55 -36.87 7.35 -1.25
N LEU A 56 -37.38 8.49 -0.77
CA LEU A 56 -36.52 9.65 -0.42
C LEU A 56 -35.60 9.36 0.77
N ALA A 57 -36.07 8.63 1.79
CA ALA A 57 -35.23 8.27 2.93
C ALA A 57 -34.19 7.20 2.55
N GLN A 58 -34.53 6.26 1.67
CA GLN A 58 -33.57 5.29 1.10
C GLN A 58 -32.57 5.95 0.16
N HIS A 59 -32.98 6.91 -0.66
CA HIS A 59 -32.09 7.67 -1.54
C HIS A 59 -31.15 8.55 -0.73
N SER A 60 -31.67 9.29 0.26
CA SER A 60 -30.83 10.10 1.15
C SER A 60 -29.91 9.23 2.03
N ALA A 61 -30.37 8.09 2.55
CA ALA A 61 -29.51 7.17 3.30
C ALA A 61 -28.48 6.48 2.41
N GLY A 62 -28.82 6.14 1.16
CA GLY A 62 -27.89 5.58 0.17
C GLY A 62 -26.82 6.57 -0.25
N VAL A 63 -27.20 7.82 -0.54
CA VAL A 63 -26.26 8.91 -0.86
C VAL A 63 -25.38 9.25 0.35
N MET A 64 -25.92 9.27 1.58
CA MET A 64 -25.10 9.47 2.78
C MET A 64 -24.19 8.27 3.08
N ALA A 65 -24.62 7.03 2.81
CA ALA A 65 -23.81 5.81 2.96
C ALA A 65 -22.65 5.75 1.96
N ASP A 66 -22.87 6.30 0.77
CA ASP A 66 -21.86 6.37 -0.28
C ASP A 66 -20.84 7.50 -0.01
N LEU A 67 -21.22 8.49 0.80
CA LEU A 67 -20.36 9.60 1.21
C LEU A 67 -19.69 9.40 2.58
N ASP A 68 -20.15 8.45 3.41
CA ASP A 68 -19.62 8.22 4.77
C ASP A 68 -18.50 7.17 4.78
N PHE A 69 -17.39 7.51 4.14
CA PHE A 69 -16.16 6.74 4.17
C PHE A 69 -14.93 7.66 4.28
N PHE A 70 -13.84 7.10 4.78
CA PHE A 70 -12.57 7.79 4.92
C PHE A 70 -11.46 6.95 4.32
N ILE A 71 -10.42 7.57 3.78
CA ILE A 71 -9.28 6.85 3.18
C ILE A 71 -7.97 7.17 3.91
N GLY A 72 -6.96 6.35 3.69
CA GLY A 72 -5.60 6.59 4.19
C GLY A 72 -5.52 6.70 5.72
N ASP A 73 -4.68 7.61 6.21
CA ASP A 73 -4.44 7.81 7.65
C ASP A 73 -5.70 8.24 8.40
N GLU A 74 -6.59 9.02 7.76
CA GLU A 74 -7.86 9.43 8.36
C GLU A 74 -8.77 8.21 8.56
N GLY A 75 -8.85 7.32 7.57
CA GLY A 75 -9.58 6.07 7.68
C GLY A 75 -9.08 5.19 8.83
N ILE A 76 -7.76 5.04 8.96
CA ILE A 76 -7.13 4.28 10.05
C ILE A 76 -7.46 4.92 11.41
N ALA A 77 -7.34 6.25 11.54
CA ALA A 77 -7.64 6.96 12.78
C ALA A 77 -9.12 6.83 13.17
N LYS A 78 -10.04 6.95 12.21
CA LYS A 78 -11.48 6.79 12.43
C LYS A 78 -11.83 5.40 12.91
N SER A 79 -11.29 4.36 12.27
CA SER A 79 -11.48 2.96 12.70
C SER A 79 -10.96 2.69 14.10
N ARG A 80 -9.84 3.31 14.52
CA ARG A 80 -9.33 3.21 15.90
C ARG A 80 -10.21 3.94 16.92
N SER A 81 -10.77 5.08 16.55
CA SER A 81 -11.58 5.91 17.44
C SER A 81 -13.04 5.44 17.57
N SER A 82 -13.54 4.73 16.56
CA SER A 82 -14.95 4.35 16.45
C SER A 82 -15.08 2.95 15.86
N SER A 83 -15.75 2.05 16.60
CA SER A 83 -16.05 0.68 16.17
C SER A 83 -17.05 0.58 15.00
N ILE A 84 -17.51 1.71 14.48
CA ILE A 84 -18.48 1.79 13.39
C ILE A 84 -17.80 1.67 12.01
N TYR A 85 -16.51 2.02 11.92
CA TYR A 85 -15.75 2.00 10.68
C TYR A 85 -14.87 0.76 10.59
N ASN A 86 -15.12 -0.06 9.57
CA ASN A 86 -14.30 -1.22 9.24
C ASN A 86 -13.30 -0.87 8.13
N LEU A 87 -12.06 -1.31 8.29
CA LEU A 87 -11.01 -1.12 7.29
C LEU A 87 -11.12 -2.18 6.19
N SER A 88 -11.26 -1.72 4.96
CA SER A 88 -11.17 -2.51 3.73
C SER A 88 -9.88 -2.15 3.00
N TYR A 89 -9.10 -3.16 2.62
CA TYR A 89 -7.92 -3.01 1.79
C TYR A 89 -8.29 -3.41 0.36
N PRO A 90 -8.47 -2.45 -0.57
CA PRO A 90 -8.98 -2.74 -1.91
C PRO A 90 -8.00 -3.55 -2.76
N ILE A 91 -6.71 -3.46 -2.45
CA ILE A 91 -5.63 -4.18 -3.15
C ILE A 91 -5.05 -5.24 -2.20
N LYS A 92 -4.92 -6.48 -2.68
CA LYS A 92 -4.26 -7.59 -1.99
C LYS A 92 -3.28 -8.27 -2.94
N HIS A 93 -2.04 -8.48 -2.47
CA HIS A 93 -0.96 -9.11 -3.26
C HIS A 93 -0.77 -8.48 -4.66
N GLY A 94 -0.90 -7.15 -4.77
CA GLY A 94 -0.77 -6.41 -6.03
C GLY A 94 -1.98 -6.45 -6.97
N GLN A 95 -3.08 -7.09 -6.57
CA GLN A 95 -4.32 -7.18 -7.36
C GLN A 95 -5.48 -6.48 -6.67
N VAL A 96 -6.38 -5.87 -7.43
CA VAL A 96 -7.60 -5.27 -6.89
C VAL A 96 -8.58 -6.40 -6.55
N ASP A 97 -8.94 -6.49 -5.27
CA ASP A 97 -9.86 -7.48 -4.71
C ASP A 97 -11.27 -6.90 -4.49
N ASN A 98 -11.35 -5.61 -4.14
CA ASN A 98 -12.62 -4.91 -3.92
C ASN A 98 -12.67 -3.63 -4.74
N TRP A 99 -13.40 -3.71 -5.84
CA TRP A 99 -13.56 -2.63 -6.82
C TRP A 99 -14.38 -1.45 -6.30
N ASP A 100 -15.48 -1.69 -5.58
CA ASP A 100 -16.27 -0.61 -4.96
C ASP A 100 -15.40 0.25 -4.02
N ALA A 101 -14.53 -0.40 -3.25
CA ALA A 101 -13.58 0.30 -2.38
C ALA A 101 -12.49 1.00 -3.19
N MET A 102 -12.01 0.42 -4.29
CA MET A 102 -10.99 1.02 -5.14
C MET A 102 -11.50 2.29 -5.84
N GLU A 103 -12.72 2.27 -6.37
CA GLU A 103 -13.36 3.42 -7.02
C GLU A 103 -13.54 4.57 -6.03
N ARG A 104 -14.08 4.29 -4.83
CA ARG A 104 -14.17 5.26 -3.73
C ARG A 104 -12.81 5.82 -3.32
N TYR A 105 -11.78 4.97 -3.31
CA TYR A 105 -10.42 5.38 -3.00
C TYR A 105 -9.88 6.37 -4.05
N TRP A 106 -10.01 6.04 -5.34
CA TRP A 106 -9.63 6.94 -6.43
C TRP A 106 -10.40 8.26 -6.43
N GLN A 107 -11.70 8.22 -6.14
CA GLN A 107 -12.52 9.43 -6.04
C GLN A 107 -11.93 10.40 -5.00
N GLN A 108 -11.58 9.90 -3.82
CA GLN A 108 -10.95 10.74 -2.78
C GLN A 108 -9.56 11.21 -3.18
N CYS A 109 -8.74 10.34 -3.78
CA CYS A 109 -7.42 10.70 -4.30
C CYS A 109 -7.49 11.87 -5.30
N ILE A 110 -8.41 11.79 -6.28
CA ILE A 110 -8.55 12.77 -7.35
C ILE A 110 -9.13 14.09 -6.83
N PHE A 111 -10.29 14.05 -6.16
CA PHE A 111 -11.02 15.28 -5.81
C PHE A 111 -10.51 15.95 -4.53
N ASN A 112 -10.08 15.19 -3.52
CA ASN A 112 -9.74 15.77 -2.21
C ASN A 112 -8.24 16.02 -2.04
N TYR A 113 -7.40 15.09 -2.52
CA TYR A 113 -5.94 15.24 -2.40
C TYR A 113 -5.33 15.98 -3.59
N LEU A 114 -5.48 15.44 -4.81
CA LEU A 114 -4.92 16.06 -6.02
C LEU A 114 -5.68 17.33 -6.42
N ARG A 115 -6.98 17.41 -6.08
CA ARG A 115 -7.87 18.56 -6.33
C ARG A 115 -7.87 18.98 -7.80
N CYS A 116 -7.93 17.99 -8.69
CA CYS A 116 -7.99 18.19 -10.12
C CYS A 116 -9.29 17.64 -10.70
N ASP A 117 -9.77 18.28 -11.76
CA ASP A 117 -10.88 17.78 -12.55
C ASP A 117 -10.38 16.67 -13.48
N PRO A 118 -10.84 15.41 -13.34
CA PRO A 118 -10.30 14.29 -14.12
C PRO A 118 -10.48 14.45 -15.65
N GLU A 119 -11.52 15.17 -16.08
CA GLU A 119 -11.81 15.44 -17.50
C GLU A 119 -10.74 16.31 -18.19
N ASP A 120 -9.94 17.04 -17.41
CA ASP A 120 -8.93 17.96 -17.93
C ASP A 120 -7.51 17.36 -17.93
N HIS A 121 -7.32 16.13 -17.47
CA HIS A 121 -6.00 15.52 -17.28
C HIS A 121 -5.90 14.11 -17.85
N TYR A 122 -4.77 13.79 -18.50
CA TYR A 122 -4.42 12.39 -18.77
C TYR A 122 -3.98 11.68 -17.49
N PHE A 123 -4.30 10.39 -17.38
CA PHE A 123 -3.92 9.57 -16.22
C PHE A 123 -2.92 8.48 -16.61
N LEU A 124 -1.87 8.35 -15.82
CA LEU A 124 -0.99 7.19 -15.78
C LEU A 124 -1.27 6.43 -14.48
N LEU A 125 -1.86 5.24 -14.61
CA LEU A 125 -2.02 4.30 -13.51
C LEU A 125 -0.97 3.22 -13.60
N THR A 126 -0.68 2.60 -12.46
CA THR A 126 0.25 1.46 -12.42
C THR A 126 -0.46 0.19 -11.95
N GLU A 127 0.03 -0.95 -12.44
CA GLU A 127 -0.48 -2.28 -12.11
C GLU A 127 0.66 -3.30 -11.93
N SER A 128 0.31 -4.43 -11.30
CA SER A 128 1.22 -5.57 -11.14
C SER A 128 1.47 -6.26 -12.50
N PRO A 129 2.68 -6.81 -12.73
CA PRO A 129 3.00 -7.57 -13.94
C PRO A 129 2.14 -8.83 -14.14
N LEU A 130 1.43 -9.28 -13.10
CA LEU A 130 0.57 -10.47 -13.11
C LEU A 130 -0.93 -10.12 -13.15
N THR A 131 -1.28 -8.85 -13.37
CA THR A 131 -2.68 -8.43 -13.48
C THR A 131 -3.36 -9.05 -14.69
N ALA A 132 -4.55 -9.60 -14.47
CA ALA A 132 -5.34 -10.21 -15.52
C ALA A 132 -5.92 -9.14 -16.47
N PRO A 133 -6.03 -9.41 -17.79
CA PRO A 133 -6.58 -8.45 -18.75
C PRO A 133 -7.95 -7.91 -18.35
N GLU A 134 -8.80 -8.73 -17.74
CA GLU A 134 -10.15 -8.36 -17.30
C GLU A 134 -10.12 -7.28 -16.20
N SER A 135 -9.18 -7.38 -15.25
CA SER A 135 -8.99 -6.35 -14.22
C SER A 135 -8.47 -5.04 -14.80
N ARG A 136 -7.66 -5.12 -15.85
CA ARG A 136 -7.15 -3.95 -16.58
C ARG A 136 -8.26 -3.27 -17.37
N GLU A 137 -9.15 -4.03 -18.02
CA GLU A 137 -10.35 -3.53 -18.70
C GLU A 137 -11.27 -2.81 -17.72
N TYR A 138 -11.53 -3.41 -16.56
CA TYR A 138 -12.40 -2.84 -15.54
C TYR A 138 -11.81 -1.55 -14.91
N THR A 139 -10.48 -1.46 -14.78
CA THR A 139 -9.80 -0.19 -14.44
C THR A 139 -10.06 0.88 -15.51
N GLY A 140 -10.04 0.50 -16.79
CA GLY A 140 -10.37 1.38 -17.90
C GLY A 140 -11.82 1.86 -17.86
N GLU A 141 -12.76 0.95 -17.63
CA GLU A 141 -14.19 1.24 -17.50
C GLU A 141 -14.45 2.31 -16.44
N ILE A 142 -13.94 2.13 -15.22
CA ILE A 142 -14.10 3.13 -14.14
C ILE A 142 -13.52 4.49 -14.55
N MET A 143 -12.30 4.51 -15.10
CA MET A 143 -11.62 5.77 -15.42
C MET A 143 -12.31 6.53 -16.56
N PHE A 144 -12.81 5.85 -17.59
CA PHE A 144 -13.48 6.48 -18.72
C PHE A 144 -14.97 6.74 -18.46
N GLU A 145 -15.70 5.82 -17.86
CA GLU A 145 -17.16 5.95 -17.68
C GLU A 145 -17.53 6.70 -16.41
N THR A 146 -16.87 6.43 -15.28
CA THR A 146 -17.13 7.16 -14.02
C THR A 146 -16.41 8.49 -13.98
N PHE A 147 -15.10 8.52 -14.23
CA PHE A 147 -14.27 9.72 -14.07
C PHE A 147 -14.15 10.56 -15.35
N ASN A 148 -14.61 10.06 -16.50
CA ASN A 148 -14.60 10.77 -17.78
C ASN A 148 -13.21 11.31 -18.16
N VAL A 149 -12.16 10.53 -17.91
CA VAL A 149 -10.78 10.96 -18.24
C VAL A 149 -10.58 11.02 -19.77
N PRO A 150 -9.90 12.05 -20.30
CA PRO A 150 -9.65 12.20 -21.73
C PRO A 150 -8.68 11.15 -22.28
N GLY A 151 -7.90 10.49 -21.43
CA GLY A 151 -7.02 9.39 -21.82
C GLY A 151 -6.33 8.75 -20.62
N LEU A 152 -6.06 7.46 -20.77
CA LEU A 152 -5.53 6.60 -19.72
C LEU A 152 -4.37 5.77 -20.27
N TYR A 153 -3.29 5.69 -19.50
CA TYR A 153 -2.20 4.75 -19.72
C TYR A 153 -2.02 3.90 -18.46
N ILE A 154 -2.06 2.58 -18.61
CA ILE A 154 -1.82 1.65 -17.51
C ILE A 154 -0.45 1.00 -17.73
N ALA A 155 0.48 1.31 -16.83
CA ALA A 155 1.87 0.90 -16.90
C ALA A 155 2.17 -0.23 -15.90
N VAL A 156 3.04 -1.16 -16.29
CA VAL A 156 3.52 -2.21 -15.38
C VAL A 156 4.60 -1.62 -14.46
N ASN A 157 4.45 -1.79 -13.14
CA ASN A 157 5.35 -1.23 -12.11
C ASN A 157 6.83 -1.47 -12.42
N SER A 158 7.18 -2.72 -12.78
CA SER A 158 8.57 -3.10 -13.01
C SER A 158 9.20 -2.37 -14.19
N VAL A 159 8.44 -2.10 -15.26
CA VAL A 159 8.96 -1.37 -16.42
C VAL A 159 9.22 0.10 -16.07
N LEU A 160 8.35 0.70 -15.25
CA LEU A 160 8.57 2.06 -14.75
C LEU A 160 9.77 2.14 -13.80
N ALA A 161 9.95 1.16 -12.92
CA ALA A 161 11.10 1.08 -12.02
C ALA A 161 12.41 0.98 -12.81
N LEU A 162 12.41 0.17 -13.87
CA LEU A 162 13.54 0.05 -14.79
C LEU A 162 13.83 1.40 -15.48
N ALA A 163 12.81 2.07 -16.01
CA ALA A 163 12.96 3.38 -16.64
C ALA A 163 13.50 4.45 -15.66
N ALA A 164 13.07 4.43 -14.40
CA ALA A 164 13.56 5.34 -13.36
C ALA A 164 15.03 5.09 -12.98
N GLY A 165 15.47 3.83 -13.00
CA GLY A 165 16.86 3.45 -12.73
C GLY A 165 17.86 4.00 -13.76
N TYR A 166 17.42 4.26 -14.99
CA TYR A 166 18.28 4.72 -16.10
C TYR A 166 18.48 6.24 -16.19
N THR A 167 18.30 6.97 -15.09
CA THR A 167 18.75 8.38 -15.01
C THR A 167 20.26 8.56 -15.21
N THR A 168 21.04 7.47 -15.36
CA THR A 168 22.47 7.46 -15.68
C THR A 168 22.76 6.90 -17.08
N SER A 169 23.08 7.81 -18.01
CA SER A 169 23.88 7.72 -19.26
C SER A 169 23.73 6.57 -20.28
N LYS A 170 23.06 5.44 -20.02
CA LYS A 170 22.70 4.43 -21.03
C LYS A 170 21.29 3.90 -20.79
N CYS A 171 20.36 4.31 -21.66
CA CYS A 171 18.98 3.84 -21.66
C CYS A 171 18.90 2.51 -22.42
N GLU A 172 19.28 1.41 -21.77
CA GLU A 172 18.99 0.07 -22.27
C GLU A 172 17.76 -0.42 -21.52
N MET A 173 16.59 -0.53 -22.17
CA MET A 173 15.36 -1.01 -21.53
C MET A 173 15.36 -2.53 -21.30
N THR A 174 16.51 -3.08 -20.89
CA THR A 174 16.76 -4.51 -20.74
C THR A 174 17.43 -4.76 -19.39
N GLY A 175 16.80 -5.55 -18.54
CA GLY A 175 17.26 -5.84 -17.19
C GLY A 175 16.32 -6.75 -16.42
N VAL A 176 16.68 -7.10 -15.19
CA VAL A 176 15.80 -7.82 -14.26
C VAL A 176 15.46 -6.92 -13.11
N VAL A 177 14.16 -6.71 -12.88
CA VAL A 177 13.65 -5.89 -11.80
C VAL A 177 13.21 -6.80 -10.66
N VAL A 178 13.72 -6.54 -9.47
CA VAL A 178 13.28 -7.19 -8.23
C VAL A 178 12.44 -6.16 -7.47
N ASP A 179 11.12 -6.25 -7.62
CA ASP A 179 10.15 -5.37 -6.98
C ASP A 179 9.65 -6.03 -5.68
N ILE A 180 10.00 -5.44 -4.54
CA ILE A 180 9.61 -5.90 -3.20
C ILE A 180 8.66 -4.85 -2.61
N GLY A 181 7.36 -5.12 -2.73
CA GLY A 181 6.32 -4.25 -2.21
C GLY A 181 5.90 -4.61 -0.78
N ASP A 182 4.72 -4.15 -0.39
CA ASP A 182 4.11 -4.53 0.90
C ASP A 182 3.40 -5.90 0.82
N GLY A 183 2.80 -6.24 -0.32
CA GLY A 183 1.96 -7.44 -0.46
C GLY A 183 2.55 -8.60 -1.28
N ALA A 184 3.53 -8.34 -2.15
CA ALA A 184 4.18 -9.36 -2.95
C ALA A 184 5.59 -8.93 -3.35
N THR A 185 6.42 -9.93 -3.67
CA THR A 185 7.72 -9.76 -4.31
C THR A 185 7.67 -10.33 -5.72
N HIS A 186 8.08 -9.54 -6.72
CA HIS A 186 8.13 -9.94 -8.11
C HIS A 186 9.54 -9.79 -8.67
N VAL A 187 10.02 -10.84 -9.34
CA VAL A 187 11.23 -10.81 -10.17
C VAL A 187 10.79 -10.80 -11.63
N VAL A 188 11.00 -9.68 -12.29
CA VAL A 188 10.46 -9.40 -13.63
C VAL A 188 11.61 -9.13 -14.59
N PRO A 189 11.92 -10.07 -15.50
CA PRO A 189 12.83 -9.81 -16.59
C PRO A 189 12.15 -8.96 -17.67
N VAL A 190 12.83 -7.89 -18.07
CA VAL A 190 12.42 -6.96 -19.12
C VAL A 190 13.49 -6.98 -20.20
N ALA A 191 13.09 -7.08 -21.46
CA ALA A 191 13.97 -6.98 -22.61
C ALA A 191 13.37 -6.01 -23.62
N ASP A 192 14.15 -4.99 -24.00
CA ASP A 192 13.77 -3.91 -24.92
C ASP A 192 12.42 -3.25 -24.57
N GLY A 193 12.14 -3.11 -23.27
CA GLY A 193 10.90 -2.54 -22.72
C GLY A 193 9.74 -3.53 -22.59
N TYR A 194 9.89 -4.76 -23.08
CA TYR A 194 8.87 -5.80 -22.99
C TYR A 194 9.13 -6.75 -21.81
N VAL A 195 8.08 -7.06 -21.07
CA VAL A 195 8.15 -8.02 -19.96
C VAL A 195 8.13 -9.44 -20.53
N ILE A 196 9.12 -10.26 -20.14
CA ILE A 196 9.15 -11.68 -20.51
C ILE A 196 8.28 -12.46 -19.52
N GLY A 197 6.97 -12.51 -19.80
CA GLY A 197 5.96 -13.07 -18.90
C GLY A 197 6.25 -14.49 -18.42
N SER A 198 6.79 -15.36 -19.29
CA SER A 198 7.12 -16.76 -18.96
C SER A 198 8.20 -16.91 -17.88
N SER A 199 8.98 -15.86 -17.64
CA SER A 199 10.13 -15.88 -16.73
C SER A 199 9.88 -15.06 -15.46
N ILE A 200 8.66 -14.54 -15.27
CA ILE A 200 8.29 -13.85 -14.03
C ILE A 200 8.28 -14.86 -12.89
N LYS A 201 8.92 -14.50 -11.78
CA LYS A 201 8.79 -15.21 -10.51
C LYS A 201 8.10 -14.32 -9.50
N SER A 202 7.10 -14.87 -8.82
CA SER A 202 6.35 -14.16 -7.78
C SER A 202 6.39 -14.95 -6.49
N VAL A 203 6.69 -14.27 -5.40
CA VAL A 203 6.73 -14.85 -4.06
C VAL A 203 5.76 -14.05 -3.18
N PRO A 204 4.79 -14.72 -2.51
CA PRO A 204 3.81 -14.07 -1.64
C PRO A 204 4.43 -13.74 -0.27
N ILE A 205 5.65 -13.20 -0.26
CA ILE A 205 6.34 -12.74 0.93
C ILE A 205 6.89 -11.36 0.62
N ALA A 206 6.54 -10.39 1.47
CA ALA A 206 6.77 -8.99 1.22
C ALA A 206 6.90 -8.19 2.53
N GLY A 207 6.85 -6.86 2.42
CA GLY A 207 7.01 -5.96 3.56
C GLY A 207 6.02 -6.22 4.71
N LYS A 208 4.79 -6.66 4.40
CA LYS A 208 3.76 -6.96 5.41
C LYS A 208 4.10 -8.21 6.22
N ASP A 209 4.64 -9.24 5.58
CA ASP A 209 5.04 -10.49 6.24
C ASP A 209 6.24 -10.28 7.16
N VAL A 210 7.21 -9.47 6.72
CA VAL A 210 8.34 -9.04 7.56
C VAL A 210 7.84 -8.29 8.80
N THR A 211 6.88 -7.37 8.62
CA THR A 211 6.25 -6.67 9.76
C THR A 211 5.57 -7.66 10.72
N GLY A 212 4.82 -8.64 10.19
CA GLY A 212 4.16 -9.67 10.99
C GLY A 212 5.16 -10.55 11.75
N PHE A 213 6.28 -10.90 11.14
CA PHE A 213 7.35 -11.66 11.79
C PHE A 213 8.01 -10.86 12.92
N ILE A 214 8.34 -9.59 12.70
CA ILE A 214 8.86 -8.69 13.76
C ILE A 214 7.85 -8.56 14.90
N GLN A 215 6.57 -8.42 14.57
CA GLN A 215 5.49 -8.35 15.57
C GLN A 215 5.46 -9.61 16.45
N GLN A 216 5.60 -10.78 15.84
CA GLN A 216 5.66 -12.05 16.56
C GLN A 216 6.89 -12.13 17.47
N LEU A 217 8.08 -11.76 16.98
CA LEU A 217 9.31 -11.75 17.79
C LEU A 217 9.20 -10.83 19.01
N MET A 218 8.65 -9.62 18.84
CA MET A 218 8.43 -8.69 19.94
C MET A 218 7.46 -9.25 20.99
N ARG A 219 6.43 -9.99 20.54
CA ARG A 219 5.47 -10.65 21.44
C ARG A 219 6.09 -11.82 22.19
N GLU A 220 6.91 -12.64 21.54
CA GLU A 220 7.61 -13.77 22.16
C GLU A 220 8.62 -13.31 23.22
N ARG A 221 9.27 -12.16 23.02
CA ARG A 221 10.13 -11.52 24.02
C ARG A 221 9.37 -10.89 25.19
N GLY A 222 8.05 -10.77 25.12
CA GLY A 222 7.22 -10.19 26.17
C GLY A 222 7.30 -8.66 26.27
N GLU A 223 7.59 -7.98 25.16
CA GLU A 223 7.65 -6.51 25.14
C GLU A 223 6.27 -5.89 25.41
N ASN A 224 6.26 -4.79 26.18
CA ASN A 224 5.02 -4.12 26.63
C ASN A 224 4.40 -3.22 25.55
N VAL A 225 4.06 -3.80 24.40
CA VAL A 225 3.42 -3.09 23.27
C VAL A 225 1.90 -3.28 23.30
N PRO A 226 1.09 -2.21 23.22
CA PRO A 226 -0.36 -2.33 23.10
C PRO A 226 -0.76 -3.16 21.87
N LEU A 227 -1.71 -4.09 22.02
CA LEU A 227 -2.14 -4.98 20.93
C LEU A 227 -2.67 -4.21 19.71
N GLU A 228 -3.35 -3.08 19.94
CA GLU A 228 -3.94 -2.24 18.89
C GLU A 228 -2.89 -1.54 18.01
N ASP A 229 -1.73 -1.22 18.57
CA ASP A 229 -0.63 -0.54 17.88
C ASP A 229 0.50 -1.49 17.49
N SER A 230 0.43 -2.75 17.93
CA SER A 230 1.53 -3.71 17.82
C SER A 230 2.05 -3.86 16.39
N PHE A 231 1.14 -3.90 15.41
CA PHE A 231 1.51 -3.98 14.00
C PHE A 231 2.18 -2.70 13.48
N GLU A 232 1.66 -1.53 13.87
CA GLU A 232 2.20 -0.24 13.45
C GLU A 232 3.56 0.05 14.09
N VAL A 233 3.75 -0.36 15.35
CA VAL A 233 5.05 -0.29 16.03
C VAL A 233 6.05 -1.22 15.34
N ALA A 234 5.67 -2.46 15.04
CA ALA A 234 6.53 -3.39 14.31
C ALA A 234 6.93 -2.83 12.94
N ARG A 235 6.01 -2.15 12.23
CA ARG A 235 6.29 -1.48 10.95
C ARG A 235 7.31 -0.36 11.11
N LYS A 236 7.15 0.51 12.13
CA LYS A 236 8.13 1.58 12.41
C LYS A 236 9.48 1.03 12.84
N VAL A 237 9.50 -0.05 13.62
CA VAL A 237 10.73 -0.74 14.01
C VAL A 237 11.44 -1.32 12.78
N LYS A 238 10.68 -1.92 11.85
CA LYS A 238 11.16 -2.37 10.55
C LYS A 238 11.84 -1.24 9.77
N GLU A 239 11.15 -0.11 9.61
CA GLU A 239 11.62 1.01 8.78
C GLU A 239 12.79 1.78 9.41
N LEU A 240 12.85 1.90 10.73
CA LEU A 240 13.84 2.74 11.42
C LEU A 240 15.09 2.01 11.91
N TYR A 241 14.96 0.74 12.32
CA TYR A 241 16.03 0.04 13.03
C TYR A 241 16.56 -1.20 12.33
N CYS A 242 15.82 -1.74 11.36
CA CYS A 242 16.21 -2.98 10.71
C CYS A 242 17.29 -2.76 9.64
N TYR A 243 18.09 -3.80 9.43
CA TYR A 243 19.17 -3.85 8.45
C TYR A 243 19.42 -5.30 8.04
N THR A 244 19.93 -5.51 6.82
CA THR A 244 20.33 -6.83 6.36
C THR A 244 21.72 -7.17 6.87
N CYS A 245 21.94 -8.42 7.28
CA CYS A 245 23.25 -8.89 7.72
C CYS A 245 23.86 -9.83 6.67
N SER A 246 25.18 -9.96 6.66
CA SER A 246 25.86 -10.89 5.74
C SER A 246 25.92 -12.32 6.29
N ASP A 247 25.93 -12.46 7.62
CA ASP A 247 26.06 -13.73 8.32
C ASP A 247 25.32 -13.65 9.66
N ILE A 248 24.20 -14.36 9.74
CA ILE A 248 23.29 -14.36 10.88
C ILE A 248 24.01 -14.84 12.15
N VAL A 249 24.82 -15.90 12.05
CA VAL A 249 25.49 -16.51 13.21
C VAL A 249 26.52 -15.56 13.79
N LYS A 250 27.26 -14.84 12.94
CA LYS A 250 28.21 -13.82 13.41
C LYS A 250 27.49 -12.65 14.07
N GLU A 251 26.36 -12.21 13.52
CA GLU A 251 25.62 -11.09 14.07
C GLU A 251 24.98 -11.43 15.42
N PHE A 252 24.49 -12.67 15.62
CA PHE A 252 24.08 -13.16 16.94
C PHE A 252 25.19 -13.06 17.97
N ASN A 253 26.35 -13.65 17.67
CA ASN A 253 27.50 -13.63 18.59
C ASN A 253 27.96 -12.20 18.94
N LYS A 254 27.81 -11.26 18.02
CA LYS A 254 28.17 -9.85 18.22
C LYS A 254 27.16 -9.13 19.11
N ASN A 255 25.86 -9.40 18.92
CA ASN A 255 24.79 -8.87 19.77
C ASN A 255 24.89 -9.41 21.20
N ASP A 256 25.21 -10.70 21.37
CA ASP A 256 25.34 -11.34 22.68
C ASP A 256 26.55 -10.82 23.48
N LYS A 257 27.64 -10.48 22.77
CA LYS A 257 28.86 -9.92 23.39
C LYS A 257 28.67 -8.48 23.87
N GLU A 258 27.92 -7.66 23.14
CA GLU A 258 27.74 -6.23 23.44
C GLU A 258 26.27 -5.79 23.39
N PRO A 259 25.38 -6.33 24.25
CA PRO A 259 23.94 -6.09 24.16
C PRO A 259 23.57 -4.61 24.31
N ALA A 260 24.27 -3.87 25.18
CA ALA A 260 24.01 -2.45 25.44
C ALA A 260 24.24 -1.54 24.21
N LYS A 261 25.02 -1.99 23.23
CA LYS A 261 25.33 -1.21 22.02
C LYS A 261 24.26 -1.38 20.95
N TYR A 262 23.73 -2.59 20.83
CA TYR A 262 22.85 -2.99 19.73
C TYR A 262 21.36 -2.98 20.10
N ILE A 263 21.02 -3.15 21.38
CA ILE A 263 19.64 -2.94 21.84
C ILE A 263 19.32 -1.45 21.72
N LYS A 264 18.26 -1.14 20.98
CA LYS A 264 17.70 0.22 20.86
C LYS A 264 16.41 0.29 21.63
N GLN A 265 16.03 1.47 22.12
CA GLN A 265 14.75 1.66 22.79
C GLN A 265 13.80 2.43 21.88
N TRP A 266 12.65 1.82 21.62
CA TRP A 266 11.51 2.52 21.05
C TRP A 266 10.65 3.07 22.17
N ARG A 267 10.15 4.31 22.01
CA ARG A 267 9.25 4.96 22.96
C ARG A 267 7.99 5.36 22.24
N GLY A 268 6.85 5.02 22.82
CA GLY A 268 5.54 5.36 22.31
C GLY A 268 4.61 5.85 23.41
N ILE A 269 3.46 6.37 23.01
CA ILE A 269 2.40 6.79 23.91
C ILE A 269 1.20 5.90 23.61
N LYS A 270 0.59 5.30 24.64
CA LYS A 270 -0.60 4.48 24.47
C LYS A 270 -1.77 5.37 24.00
N PRO A 271 -2.43 5.06 22.87
CA PRO A 271 -3.49 5.92 22.31
C PRO A 271 -4.66 6.15 23.27
N LYS A 272 -5.04 5.10 24.02
CA LYS A 272 -6.20 5.14 24.92
C LYS A 272 -5.93 5.74 26.29
N THR A 273 -4.74 5.51 26.85
CA THR A 273 -4.44 5.92 28.23
C THR A 273 -3.50 7.12 28.31
N GLY A 274 -2.89 7.54 27.21
CA GLY A 274 -1.86 8.59 27.19
C GLY A 274 -0.59 8.22 27.95
N ALA A 275 -0.48 6.99 28.45
CA ALA A 275 0.67 6.55 29.24
C ALA A 275 1.86 6.27 28.31
N PRO A 276 3.08 6.69 28.67
CA PRO A 276 4.27 6.32 27.91
C PRO A 276 4.52 4.81 28.06
N TYR A 277 4.97 4.17 26.98
CA TYR A 277 5.53 2.84 27.00
C TYR A 277 6.86 2.84 26.26
N SER A 278 7.75 1.93 26.64
CA SER A 278 8.98 1.67 25.92
C SER A 278 9.08 0.19 25.61
N CYS A 279 9.63 -0.15 24.45
CA CYS A 279 10.03 -1.50 24.11
C CYS A 279 11.48 -1.53 23.64
N ASP A 280 12.17 -2.61 24.00
CA ASP A 280 13.56 -2.82 23.63
C ASP A 280 13.62 -3.57 22.29
N VAL A 281 14.28 -2.94 21.32
CA VAL A 281 14.47 -3.42 19.97
C VAL A 281 15.83 -4.09 19.83
N GLY A 282 15.86 -5.42 19.72
CA GLY A 282 17.06 -6.26 19.76
C GLY A 282 17.31 -7.03 18.46
N TYR A 283 17.19 -8.35 18.51
CA TYR A 283 17.52 -9.26 17.41
C TYR A 283 16.62 -9.10 16.18
N GLU A 284 15.39 -8.64 16.37
CA GLU A 284 14.42 -8.36 15.31
C GLU A 284 14.96 -7.40 14.24
N ARG A 285 15.97 -6.59 14.58
CA ARG A 285 16.63 -5.65 13.66
C ARG A 285 17.28 -6.32 12.46
N PHE A 286 17.93 -7.46 12.68
CA PHE A 286 18.54 -8.21 11.58
C PHE A 286 17.68 -9.41 11.21
N LEU A 287 17.01 -10.07 12.17
CA LEU A 287 16.17 -11.24 11.87
C LEU A 287 14.96 -10.90 10.99
N GLY A 288 14.37 -9.72 11.12
CA GLY A 288 13.21 -9.31 10.32
C GLY A 288 13.50 -9.39 8.81
N PRO A 289 14.47 -8.62 8.29
CA PRO A 289 14.83 -8.65 6.88
C PRO A 289 15.33 -10.00 6.36
N GLU A 290 15.89 -10.87 7.19
CA GLU A 290 16.39 -12.19 6.77
C GLU A 290 15.28 -13.15 6.30
N VAL A 291 14.02 -12.88 6.65
CA VAL A 291 12.87 -13.58 6.04
C VAL A 291 12.90 -13.45 4.51
N CYS A 292 13.40 -12.32 3.99
CA CYS A 292 13.62 -12.12 2.56
C CYS A 292 14.93 -12.73 2.05
N SER A 293 15.94 -12.94 2.89
CA SER A 293 17.22 -13.53 2.49
C SER A 293 17.17 -15.06 2.36
N LEU A 294 16.29 -15.72 3.12
CA LEU A 294 16.08 -17.17 3.03
C LEU A 294 15.63 -17.63 1.63
N PHE A 295 15.24 -16.71 0.75
CA PHE A 295 14.98 -16.97 -0.67
C PHE A 295 16.20 -17.34 -1.50
N HIS A 296 17.43 -17.16 -0.99
CA HIS A 296 18.65 -17.61 -1.68
C HIS A 296 18.68 -19.13 -1.94
N PHE A 297 17.81 -19.91 -1.29
CA PHE A 297 17.69 -21.36 -1.47
C PHE A 297 16.48 -21.81 -2.32
N LEU A 298 15.58 -20.90 -2.72
CA LEU A 298 14.31 -21.23 -3.38
C LEU A 298 14.19 -20.68 -4.82
N VAL A 299 15.13 -19.84 -5.27
CA VAL A 299 15.24 -19.33 -6.65
C VAL A 299 16.52 -19.84 -7.27
#